data_AF-A0A815ZK03-F1
#
_entry.id   AF-A0A815ZK03-F1
#
_cell.length_a   1.000
_cell.length_b   1.000
_cell.length_c   1.000
_cell.angle_alpha   90.00
_cell.angle_beta   90.00
_cell.angle_gamma   90.00
#
_symmetry.space_group_name_H-M   'P 1'
#
loop_
_entity.id
_entity.type
_entity.pdbx_description
1 polymer ?
#
loop_
_entity_poly.entity_id
_entity_poly.type
_entity_poly.pdbx_seq_one_letter_code
_entity_poly.pdbx_strand_id
1 'polypeptide(L)' 'MLARGVRNVIYNYTDAQRKVRSATSNDAWGPSPALMHEIADLTDNVVAYAEIMPIIWKRLND' A
#
# COMPACT_ATOMS: atom_id res chain seq x y z
N MET A 1 -11.76 14.32 -15.66
CA MET A 1 -10.92 14.80 -14.54
C MET A 1 -11.53 14.63 -13.14
N LEU A 2 -12.79 14.18 -12.97
CA LEU A 2 -13.44 14.14 -11.64
C LEU A 2 -13.43 12.76 -10.94
N ALA A 3 -13.09 11.67 -11.64
CA ALA A 3 -13.17 10.31 -11.08
C ALA A 3 -12.01 9.92 -10.16
N ARG A 4 -10.88 10.64 -10.18
CA ARG A 4 -9.69 10.31 -9.37
C ARG A 4 -9.77 10.85 -7.94
N GLY A 5 -10.55 11.90 -7.69
CA GLY A 5 -10.74 12.47 -6.35
C GLY A 5 -11.74 11.69 -5.48
N VAL A 6 -12.78 11.12 -6.09
CA VAL A 6 -13.88 10.44 -5.36
C VAL A 6 -13.48 9.04 -4.86
N ARG A 7 -12.53 8.37 -5.53
CA ARG A 7 -12.10 7.00 -5.16
C ARG A 7 -11.30 6.91 -3.87
N ASN A 8 -10.81 8.02 -3.32
CA ASN A 8 -10.12 8.04 -2.03
C ASN A 8 -11.07 8.22 -0.83
N VAL A 9 -12.35 8.54 -1.04
CA VAL A 9 -13.34 8.75 0.04
C VAL A 9 -14.09 7.46 0.41
N ILE A 10 -13.99 6.40 -0.41
CA ILE A 10 -14.86 5.21 -0.29
C ILE A 10 -14.18 4.04 0.45
N TYR A 11 -12.87 4.08 0.69
CA TYR A 11 -12.16 3.00 1.37
C TYR A 11 -11.40 3.54 2.57
N ASN A 12 -11.84 3.16 3.77
CA ASN A 12 -11.16 3.45 5.03
C ASN A 12 -9.89 2.59 5.15
N TYR A 13 -8.93 2.82 4.25
CA TYR A 13 -7.68 2.07 4.23
C TYR A 13 -6.89 2.37 5.50
N THR A 14 -6.38 1.33 6.13
CA THR A 14 -5.46 1.46 7.25
C THR A 14 -4.16 2.09 6.79
N ASP A 15 -3.36 2.54 7.76
CA ASP A 15 -2.06 3.12 7.44
C ASP A 15 -1.15 2.16 6.69
N ALA A 16 -1.11 0.89 7.12
CA ALA A 16 -0.37 -0.18 6.45
C ALA A 16 -0.84 -0.38 4.99
N GLN A 17 -2.15 -0.39 4.76
CA GLN A 17 -2.72 -0.52 3.42
C GLN A 17 -2.36 0.67 2.53
N ARG A 18 -2.35 1.90 3.06
CA ARG A 18 -1.94 3.09 2.27
C ARG A 18 -0.46 3.01 1.88
N LYS A 19 0.42 2.63 2.80
CA LYS A 19 1.86 2.51 2.56
C LYS A 19 2.17 1.48 1.49
N VAL A 20 1.65 0.26 1.58
CA VAL A 20 1.91 -0.79 0.58
C VAL A 20 1.30 -0.45 -0.79
N ARG A 21 0.14 0.21 -0.83
CA ARG A 21 -0.45 0.69 -2.10
C ARG A 21 0.39 1.78 -2.75
N SER A 22 0.98 2.67 -1.95
CA SER A 22 1.91 3.69 -2.43
C SER A 22 3.21 3.06 -2.92
N ALA A 23 3.73 2.05 -2.22
CA ALA A 23 4.96 1.38 -2.62
C ALA A 23 4.82 0.51 -3.88
N THR A 24 3.59 0.09 -4.18
CA THR A 24 3.22 -0.67 -5.38
C THR A 24 2.48 0.21 -6.41
N SER A 25 2.79 1.51 -6.43
CA SER A 25 2.28 2.42 -7.47
C SER A 25 2.95 2.13 -8.82
N ASN A 26 2.36 2.64 -9.90
CA ASN A 26 2.94 2.57 -11.24
C ASN A 26 3.90 3.75 -11.52
N ASP A 27 4.46 4.37 -10.48
CA ASP A 27 5.41 5.46 -10.65
C ASP A 27 6.76 4.93 -11.17
N ALA A 28 7.36 5.62 -12.14
CA ALA A 28 8.56 5.16 -12.84
C ALA A 28 9.83 5.08 -11.96
N TRP A 29 9.80 5.69 -10.77
CA TRP A 29 10.95 5.81 -9.87
C TRP A 29 10.93 4.85 -8.69
N GLY A 30 9.86 4.07 -8.51
CA GLY A 30 9.71 3.13 -7.39
C GLY A 30 9.56 3.81 -6.01
N PRO A 31 9.38 3.01 -4.94
CA PRO A 31 9.25 3.53 -3.59
C PRO A 31 10.57 4.08 -3.03
N SER A 32 10.47 5.03 -2.09
CA SER A 32 11.64 5.47 -1.34
C SER A 32 12.12 4.39 -0.37
N PRO A 33 13.43 4.33 -0.05
CA PRO A 33 13.95 3.39 0.96
C PRO A 33 13.29 3.56 2.32
N ALA A 34 12.99 4.80 2.73
CA ALA A 34 12.30 5.09 3.98
C ALA A 34 10.92 4.44 4.05
N LEU A 35 10.12 4.55 2.98
CA LEU A 35 8.81 3.90 2.90
C LEU A 35 8.93 2.37 2.98
N MET A 36 9.93 1.79 2.32
CA MET A 36 10.17 0.35 2.37
C MET A 36 10.58 -0.12 3.77
N HIS A 37 11.39 0.66 4.49
CA HIS A 37 11.73 0.39 5.89
C HIS A 37 10.49 0.43 6.79
N GLU A 38 9.64 1.46 6.65
CA GLU A 38 8.39 1.52 7.42
C GLU A 38 7.47 0.33 7.15
N ILE A 39 7.40 -0.16 5.90
CA ILE A 39 6.64 -1.35 5.56
C ILE A 39 7.27 -2.59 6.22
N ALA A 40 8.59 -2.72 6.21
CA ALA A 40 9.29 -3.82 6.86
C ALA A 40 8.98 -3.86 8.37
N ASP A 41 9.10 -2.73 9.06
CA ASP A 41 8.77 -2.62 10.49
C ASP A 41 7.30 -2.99 10.77
N LEU A 42 6.38 -2.64 9.86
CA LEU A 42 4.97 -3.01 9.98
C LEU A 42 4.73 -4.52 9.81
N THR A 43 5.61 -5.26 9.12
CA THR A 43 5.43 -6.72 8.98
C THR A 43 5.64 -7.49 10.27
N ASP A 44 6.30 -6.91 11.27
CA ASP A 44 6.42 -7.49 12.61
C ASP A 44 5.10 -7.40 13.41
N ASN A 45 4.14 -6.60 12.96
CA ASN A 45 2.79 -6.54 13.53
C ASN A 45 1.84 -7.48 12.79
N VAL A 46 1.30 -8.49 13.48
CA VAL A 46 0.43 -9.52 12.88
C VAL A 46 -0.80 -8.94 12.18
N VAL A 47 -1.40 -7.87 12.72
CA VAL A 47 -2.57 -7.22 12.10
C VAL A 47 -2.16 -6.50 10.82
N ALA A 48 -1.10 -5.70 10.86
CA ALA A 48 -0.61 -4.98 9.68
C ALA A 48 -0.10 -5.96 8.60
N TYR A 49 0.58 -7.04 8.97
CA TYR A 49 1.00 -8.10 8.06
C TYR A 49 -0.20 -8.71 7.30
N ALA A 50 -1.28 -9.04 8.02
CA ALA A 50 -2.50 -9.58 7.42
C ALA A 50 -3.17 -8.59 6.45
N GLU A 51 -2.95 -7.30 6.61
CA GLU A 51 -3.46 -6.25 5.72
C GLU A 51 -2.54 -5.97 4.53
N ILE A 52 -1.22 -6.08 4.71
CA ILE A 52 -0.19 -5.81 3.68
C ILE A 52 -0.19 -6.91 2.61
N MET A 53 -0.11 -8.17 3.03
CA MET A 53 0.13 -9.30 2.13
C MET A 53 -0.94 -9.47 1.03
N PRO A 54 -2.26 -9.32 1.30
CA PRO A 54 -3.27 -9.41 0.25
C PRO A 54 -3.08 -8.40 -0.89
N ILE A 55 -2.57 -7.20 -0.57
CA ILE A 55 -2.31 -6.17 -1.60
C ILE A 55 -1.12 -6.59 -2.45
N ILE A 56 -0.02 -7.05 -1.83
CA ILE A 56 1.14 -7.55 -2.56
C ILE A 56 0.74 -8.71 -3.48
N TRP A 57 -0.01 -9.68 -2.95
CA TRP A 57 -0.43 -10.84 -3.72
C TRP A 57 -1.31 -10.45 -4.91
N LYS A 58 -2.25 -9.54 -4.71
CA LYS A 58 -3.05 -9.01 -5.80
C LYS A 58 -2.17 -8.38 -6.88
N ARG A 59 -1.21 -7.52 -6.51
CA ARG A 59 -0.31 -6.86 -7.46
C ARG A 59 0.57 -7.80 -8.26
N LEU A 60 0.97 -8.92 -7.67
CA LEU A 60 1.78 -9.95 -8.35
C LEU A 60 0.96 -10.79 -9.34
N ASN A 61 -0.37 -10.81 -9.19
CA ASN A 61 -1.28 -11.56 -10.05
C ASN A 61 -2.08 -10.66 -11.01
N ASP A 62 -1.95 -9.33 -10.89
CA ASP A 62 -2.49 -8.32 -11.82
C ASP A 62 -1.60 -8.26 -13.09
#